data_AF-A0A3D8RMD4-F1
#
_entry.id   AF-A0A3D8RMD4-F1
#
_cell.length_a   1.000
_cell.length_b   1.000
_cell.length_c   1.000
_cell.angle_alpha   90.00
_cell.angle_beta   90.00
_cell.angle_gamma   90.00
#
_symmetry.space_group_name_H-M   'P 1'
#
loop_
_entity.id
_entity.type
_entity.pdbx_description
1 polymer ?
#
loop_
_entity_poly.entity_id
_entity_poly.type
_entity_poly.pdbx_seq_one_letter_code
_entity_poly.pdbx_strand_id
1 'polypeptide(L)'
;MAKTNALKDLLEITKDEENGLVFEKNVSIPRTGELPIRCNVYRPIAAEGSKFPVIVTYGPYGKDIPYEKFHPQSFSEVNPEHKSKYSAWETPDPVYWTRQGYVVVRADERGLGQSPGILDTMSKGTSECFFDVVEWAAVQSWSSGKVGLLGISYYAGSQWRVAARRPKGLAAIIPWEGMSDYYRDRCRHGGILSDAFIRFWWNRQVITNQYGKPGRAASKWGEDTIEGDLPGDILRENRRDQNEDNAANKFRDDEYYSSKEFDLKDVEVPLLSVANWGGILLHLRGNVEGYTWAGSKFKYLRFITGRHDLPFYYHDEVEVQKSFLDAFLKGEDSVGWSEPGKVAPVSMILRKGNVGFNDPKAEATYKRREEAAWPIPRTEYTKYHLHANGTLATTPSSTPGKKSYKALGSLEDPSVVQFTTAPFEHDAEFTGHIVAHLNVSVTPETVSTDNDIDLFLTVRYISSDGKEVYYTGTAGDPVPLTKGWLRVSMRKTEEADPKNRSYLPYRNYFKADVQPVIADEIYAVNVEIWPSNVIIEKGGKLVFEVASGDTQGSGLFLHKSESDRAKSKLAGTNHLHFGEGFENYVTLPFIPERP
;
A
#
# COMPACT_ATOMS: atom_id res chain seq x y z
N MET A 1 -26.59 11.57 -11.51
CA MET A 1 -25.59 11.67 -12.59
C MET A 1 -24.78 12.94 -12.37
N ALA A 2 -23.51 12.98 -12.80
CA ALA A 2 -22.71 14.20 -12.68
C ALA A 2 -23.28 15.33 -13.55
N LYS A 3 -23.20 16.57 -13.08
CA LYS A 3 -23.54 17.76 -13.88
C LYS A 3 -22.27 18.30 -14.54
N THR A 4 -22.26 18.47 -15.86
CA THR A 4 -21.07 18.92 -16.60
C THR A 4 -21.45 19.98 -17.63
N ASN A 5 -20.45 20.77 -18.06
CA ASN A 5 -20.57 21.58 -19.27
C ASN A 5 -20.69 20.67 -20.51
N ALA A 6 -21.03 21.27 -21.65
CA ALA A 6 -21.08 20.55 -22.93
C ALA A 6 -19.70 19.97 -23.27
N LEU A 7 -19.67 18.66 -23.51
CA LEU A 7 -18.44 17.92 -23.82
C LEU A 7 -17.85 18.41 -25.15
N LYS A 8 -16.53 18.57 -25.20
CA LYS A 8 -15.80 18.97 -26.41
C LYS A 8 -14.80 17.88 -26.77
N ASP A 9 -14.72 17.50 -28.04
CA ASP A 9 -13.69 16.56 -28.46
C ASP A 9 -12.50 17.30 -29.08
N LEU A 10 -11.41 17.43 -28.32
CA LEU A 10 -10.18 18.14 -28.70
C LEU A 10 -9.00 17.16 -28.76
N LEU A 11 -9.09 16.16 -29.62
CA LEU A 11 -7.97 15.28 -29.94
C LEU A 11 -6.86 16.09 -30.63
N GLU A 12 -5.67 16.07 -30.06
CA GLU A 12 -4.46 16.62 -30.66
C GLU A 12 -3.48 15.50 -30.93
N ILE A 13 -2.96 15.42 -32.16
CA ILE A 13 -1.98 14.41 -32.56
C ILE A 13 -0.68 15.11 -32.92
N THR A 14 0.40 14.77 -32.21
CA THR A 14 1.74 15.31 -32.44
C THR A 14 2.71 14.19 -32.71
N LYS A 15 3.46 14.27 -33.80
CA LYS A 15 4.62 13.40 -34.04
C LYS A 15 5.85 14.05 -33.42
N ASP A 16 6.38 13.45 -32.35
CA ASP A 16 7.55 13.92 -31.64
C ASP A 16 8.78 13.12 -32.08
N GLU A 17 9.45 13.61 -33.13
CA GLU A 17 10.62 12.94 -33.71
C GLU A 17 11.83 12.94 -32.77
N GLU A 18 11.93 13.92 -31.87
CA GLU A 18 13.00 14.00 -30.86
C GLU A 18 12.92 12.83 -29.88
N ASN A 19 11.71 12.49 -29.43
CA ASN A 19 11.49 11.40 -28.48
C ASN A 19 11.13 10.05 -29.15
N GLY A 20 10.94 10.02 -30.46
CA GLY A 20 10.67 8.81 -31.23
C GLY A 20 9.24 8.27 -31.08
N LEU A 21 8.26 9.13 -30.77
CA LEU A 21 6.88 8.71 -30.50
C LEU A 21 5.85 9.59 -31.21
N VAL A 22 4.64 9.06 -31.37
CA VAL A 22 3.44 9.84 -31.64
C VAL A 22 2.65 9.99 -30.34
N PHE A 23 2.28 11.23 -30.04
CA PHE A 23 1.50 11.60 -28.88
C PHE A 23 0.10 12.02 -29.31
N GLU A 24 -0.91 11.30 -28.86
CA GLU A 24 -2.33 11.62 -29.03
C GLU A 24 -2.88 12.09 -27.67
N LYS A 25 -3.19 13.38 -27.58
CA LYS A 25 -3.66 14.02 -26.35
C LYS A 25 -5.18 14.13 -26.34
N ASN A 26 -5.77 13.95 -25.15
CA ASN A 26 -7.21 14.11 -24.88
C ASN A 26 -8.13 13.17 -25.67
N VAL A 27 -7.63 11.98 -26.04
CA VAL A 27 -8.44 10.92 -26.66
C VAL A 27 -9.65 10.61 -25.78
N SER A 28 -10.83 10.62 -26.39
CA SER A 28 -12.11 10.33 -25.75
C SER A 28 -12.43 8.85 -25.85
N ILE A 29 -12.43 8.15 -24.71
CA ILE A 29 -12.87 6.75 -24.65
C ILE A 29 -14.40 6.75 -24.48
N PRO A 30 -15.15 6.33 -25.51
CA PRO A 30 -16.61 6.33 -25.46
C PRO A 30 -17.11 5.25 -24.49
N ARG A 31 -18.19 5.56 -23.76
CA ARG A 31 -18.86 4.63 -22.84
C ARG A 31 -20.37 4.71 -23.09
N THR A 32 -21.02 3.58 -23.35
CA THR A 32 -22.42 3.54 -23.79
C THR A 32 -23.35 4.12 -22.73
N GLY A 33 -24.04 5.22 -23.05
CA GLY A 33 -24.98 5.88 -22.13
C GLY A 33 -24.32 6.59 -20.94
N GLU A 34 -22.99 6.75 -20.96
CA GLU A 34 -22.20 7.29 -19.87
C GLU A 34 -21.22 8.38 -20.35
N LEU A 35 -20.62 9.10 -19.41
CA LEU A 35 -19.61 10.12 -19.69
C LEU A 35 -18.29 9.46 -20.13
N PRO A 36 -17.56 10.07 -21.09
CA PRO A 36 -16.32 9.51 -21.60
C PRO A 36 -15.19 9.61 -20.57
N ILE A 37 -14.16 8.79 -20.76
CA ILE A 37 -12.88 8.92 -20.06
C ILE A 37 -11.85 9.55 -20.99
N ARG A 38 -11.09 10.53 -20.48
CA ARG A 38 -10.02 11.18 -21.23
C ARG A 38 -8.69 10.52 -20.95
N CYS A 39 -7.97 10.23 -22.02
CA CYS A 39 -6.63 9.67 -21.93
C CYS A 39 -5.66 10.34 -22.91
N ASN A 40 -4.39 10.07 -22.65
CA ASN A 40 -3.27 10.35 -23.52
C ASN A 40 -2.73 8.99 -24.03
N VAL A 41 -2.41 8.92 -25.32
CA VAL A 41 -1.81 7.73 -25.95
C VAL A 41 -0.45 8.10 -26.50
N TYR A 42 0.57 7.35 -26.10
CA TYR A 42 1.94 7.48 -26.57
C TYR A 42 2.32 6.21 -27.30
N ARG A 43 2.58 6.29 -28.60
CA ARG A 43 2.86 5.12 -29.43
C ARG A 43 4.18 5.27 -30.20
N PRO A 44 4.87 4.16 -30.50
CA PRO A 44 6.09 4.21 -31.31
C PRO A 44 5.83 4.84 -32.69
N ILE A 45 6.80 5.57 -33.23
CA ILE A 45 6.81 5.92 -34.66
C ILE A 45 7.16 4.64 -35.43
N ALA A 46 6.17 4.05 -36.09
CA ALA A 46 6.30 2.78 -36.80
C ALA A 46 5.53 2.79 -38.13
N ALA A 47 5.76 1.76 -38.95
CA ALA A 47 5.04 1.57 -40.20
C ALA A 47 3.53 1.42 -39.95
N GLU A 48 2.71 1.86 -40.91
CA GLU A 48 1.25 1.73 -40.83
C GLU A 48 0.84 0.26 -40.61
N GLY A 49 -0.15 0.05 -39.72
CA GLY A 49 -0.61 -1.29 -39.36
C GLY A 49 0.26 -2.02 -38.32
N SER A 50 1.37 -1.45 -37.87
CA SER A 50 2.14 -2.00 -36.74
C SER A 50 1.29 -2.06 -35.48
N LYS A 51 1.40 -3.18 -34.75
CA LYS A 51 0.66 -3.44 -33.52
C LYS A 51 1.61 -3.68 -32.37
N PHE A 52 1.30 -3.11 -31.22
CA PHE A 52 2.12 -3.18 -30.02
C PHE A 52 1.29 -3.59 -28.80
N PRO A 53 1.90 -4.28 -27.83
CA PRO A 53 1.32 -4.42 -26.51
C PRO A 53 1.12 -3.05 -25.84
N VAL A 54 0.17 -2.98 -24.91
CA VAL A 54 -0.26 -1.71 -24.31
C VAL A 54 -0.02 -1.72 -22.81
N ILE A 55 0.58 -0.66 -22.28
CA ILE A 55 0.65 -0.39 -20.84
C ILE A 55 -0.37 0.67 -20.50
N VAL A 56 -1.26 0.39 -19.54
CA VAL A 56 -2.34 1.32 -19.14
C VAL A 56 -2.14 1.78 -17.70
N THR A 57 -2.30 3.09 -17.47
CA THR A 57 -2.52 3.70 -16.15
C THR A 57 -3.83 4.49 -16.11
N TYR A 58 -4.54 4.41 -14.98
CA TYR A 58 -5.80 5.11 -14.74
C TYR A 58 -5.85 5.57 -13.28
N GLY A 59 -5.98 6.88 -13.04
CA GLY A 59 -5.88 7.40 -11.68
C GLY A 59 -6.06 8.92 -11.55
N PRO A 60 -5.88 9.47 -10.34
CA PRO A 60 -6.40 10.79 -9.99
C PRO A 60 -5.39 11.93 -10.10
N TYR A 61 -4.11 11.64 -10.36
CA TYR A 61 -3.04 12.64 -10.23
C TYR A 61 -2.84 13.54 -11.44
N GLY A 62 -3.66 13.40 -12.48
CA GLY A 62 -3.65 14.27 -13.65
C GLY A 62 -2.70 13.77 -14.72
N LYS A 63 -3.27 13.28 -15.83
CA LYS A 63 -2.52 12.75 -16.97
C LYS A 63 -1.62 13.78 -17.66
N ASP A 64 -1.78 15.07 -17.38
CA ASP A 64 -1.01 16.16 -17.99
C ASP A 64 -0.12 16.91 -16.98
N ILE A 65 -0.03 16.46 -15.72
CA ILE A 65 0.82 17.09 -14.71
C ILE A 65 2.24 16.50 -14.81
N PRO A 66 3.26 17.30 -15.18
CA PRO A 66 4.62 16.80 -15.26
C PRO A 66 5.15 16.40 -13.87
N TYR A 67 5.91 15.31 -13.80
CA TYR A 67 6.53 14.85 -12.56
C TYR A 67 7.33 15.98 -11.88
N GLU A 68 8.16 16.71 -12.64
CA GLU A 68 8.94 17.83 -12.13
C GLU A 68 8.13 18.92 -11.41
N LYS A 69 6.84 19.07 -11.73
CA LYS A 69 5.93 20.00 -11.04
C LYS A 69 5.25 19.34 -9.84
N PHE A 70 4.86 18.08 -10.00
CA PHE A 70 4.19 17.31 -8.95
C PHE A 70 5.09 17.11 -7.72
N HIS A 71 6.33 16.69 -7.95
CA HIS A 71 7.31 16.41 -6.90
C HIS A 71 8.76 16.70 -7.37
N PRO A 72 9.19 17.98 -7.39
CA PRO A 72 10.48 18.40 -7.96
C PRO A 72 11.71 17.72 -7.32
N GLN A 73 11.73 17.59 -5.99
CA GLN A 73 12.85 16.96 -5.29
C GLN A 73 13.02 15.50 -5.72
N SER A 74 11.97 14.69 -5.64
CA SER A 74 11.95 13.31 -6.13
C SER A 74 12.34 13.23 -7.61
N PHE A 75 11.77 14.08 -8.48
CA PHE A 75 12.13 14.11 -9.90
C PHE A 75 13.62 14.36 -10.13
N SER A 76 14.29 15.16 -9.30
CA SER A 76 15.74 15.37 -9.42
C SER A 76 16.57 14.09 -9.26
N GLU A 77 16.03 13.07 -8.57
CA GLU A 77 16.71 11.82 -8.22
C GLU A 77 16.30 10.62 -9.10
N VAL A 78 15.22 10.74 -9.89
CA VAL A 78 14.79 9.69 -10.82
C VAL A 78 15.95 9.27 -11.74
N ASN A 79 15.96 8.03 -12.22
CA ASN A 79 16.94 7.60 -13.22
C ASN A 79 16.76 8.44 -14.51
N PRO A 80 17.83 9.05 -15.07
CA PRO A 80 17.75 9.83 -16.30
C PRO A 80 17.07 9.15 -17.49
N GLU A 81 17.12 7.81 -17.59
CA GLU A 81 16.44 7.05 -18.64
C GLU A 81 14.90 7.20 -18.61
N HIS A 82 14.36 7.60 -17.45
CA HIS A 82 12.93 7.80 -17.20
C HIS A 82 12.57 9.26 -16.96
N LYS A 83 13.46 10.21 -17.29
CA LYS A 83 13.22 11.65 -17.22
C LYS A 83 12.96 12.25 -18.60
N SER A 84 11.72 12.14 -19.05
CA SER A 84 11.26 12.81 -20.25
C SER A 84 10.32 13.97 -19.93
N LYS A 85 10.02 14.79 -20.95
CA LYS A 85 8.97 15.82 -20.86
C LYS A 85 7.57 15.23 -20.63
N TYR A 86 7.40 13.92 -20.79
CA TYR A 86 6.13 13.21 -20.62
C TYR A 86 6.04 12.45 -19.29
N SER A 87 7.10 12.42 -18.48
CA SER A 87 7.10 11.74 -17.19
C SER A 87 6.05 12.33 -16.26
N ALA A 88 5.28 11.47 -15.59
CA ALA A 88 4.30 11.85 -14.58
C ALA A 88 4.46 10.99 -13.33
N TRP A 89 4.07 11.56 -12.19
CA TRP A 89 4.17 10.93 -10.87
C TRP A 89 3.56 9.52 -10.87
N GLU A 90 4.31 8.55 -10.36
CA GLU A 90 3.91 7.14 -10.18
C GLU A 90 3.53 6.35 -11.47
N THR A 91 3.91 6.84 -12.65
CA THR A 91 3.58 6.20 -13.94
C THR A 91 4.83 5.82 -14.75
N PRO A 92 4.76 4.77 -15.58
CA PRO A 92 5.83 4.43 -16.53
C PRO A 92 6.13 5.60 -17.48
N ASP A 93 7.42 5.89 -17.69
CA ASP A 93 7.84 6.95 -18.61
C ASP A 93 7.52 6.60 -20.08
N PRO A 94 6.69 7.39 -20.79
CA PRO A 94 6.28 7.02 -22.14
C PRO A 94 7.42 6.94 -23.15
N VAL A 95 8.48 7.75 -23.00
CA VAL A 95 9.61 7.74 -23.94
C VAL A 95 10.41 6.46 -23.82
N TYR A 96 10.70 6.01 -22.59
CA TYR A 96 11.35 4.72 -22.39
C TYR A 96 10.52 3.58 -22.96
N TRP A 97 9.24 3.46 -22.56
CA TRP A 97 8.43 2.28 -22.91
C TRP A 97 8.05 2.21 -24.40
N THR A 98 7.88 3.35 -25.08
CA THR A 98 7.68 3.36 -26.54
C THR A 98 8.93 2.90 -27.30
N ARG A 99 10.15 3.23 -26.82
CA ARG A 99 11.39 2.67 -27.36
C ARG A 99 11.52 1.16 -27.16
N GLN A 100 10.89 0.62 -26.10
CA GLN A 100 10.80 -0.82 -25.87
C GLN A 100 9.68 -1.49 -26.69
N GLY A 101 9.00 -0.78 -27.60
CA GLY A 101 7.94 -1.36 -28.43
C GLY A 101 6.62 -1.56 -27.71
N TYR A 102 6.29 -0.68 -26.75
CA TYR A 102 4.97 -0.62 -26.11
C TYR A 102 4.22 0.65 -26.52
N VAL A 103 2.89 0.58 -26.52
CA VAL A 103 2.05 1.78 -26.42
C VAL A 103 1.79 2.07 -24.94
N VAL A 104 1.83 3.34 -24.54
CA VAL A 104 1.45 3.76 -23.18
C VAL A 104 0.14 4.56 -23.26
N VAL A 105 -0.86 4.13 -22.50
CA VAL A 105 -2.12 4.85 -22.31
C VAL A 105 -2.17 5.36 -20.88
N ARG A 106 -2.30 6.69 -20.71
CA ARG A 106 -2.44 7.34 -19.41
C ARG A 106 -3.78 8.07 -19.34
N ALA A 107 -4.68 7.59 -18.48
CA ALA A 107 -6.04 8.06 -18.39
C ALA A 107 -6.31 8.77 -17.06
N ASP A 108 -7.05 9.88 -17.13
CA ASP A 108 -7.60 10.53 -15.95
C ASP A 108 -8.80 9.75 -15.44
N GLU A 109 -8.85 9.52 -14.13
CA GLU A 109 -10.01 8.93 -13.50
C GLU A 109 -11.28 9.81 -13.63
N ARG A 110 -12.46 9.19 -13.71
CA ARG A 110 -13.74 9.92 -13.77
C ARG A 110 -13.83 11.04 -12.72
N GLY A 111 -14.26 12.22 -13.15
CA GLY A 111 -14.38 13.40 -12.30
C GLY A 111 -13.06 14.12 -11.99
N LEU A 112 -11.95 13.72 -12.61
CA LEU A 112 -10.61 14.30 -12.42
C LEU A 112 -9.98 14.70 -13.76
N GLY A 113 -9.04 15.64 -13.70
CA GLY A 113 -8.28 16.09 -14.86
C GLY A 113 -9.19 16.58 -15.97
N GLN A 114 -9.15 15.89 -17.11
CA GLN A 114 -10.03 16.15 -18.26
C GLN A 114 -11.22 15.18 -18.34
N SER A 115 -11.30 14.17 -17.47
CA SER A 115 -12.40 13.20 -17.44
C SER A 115 -13.61 13.74 -16.68
N PRO A 116 -14.75 13.99 -17.35
CA PRO A 116 -15.99 14.37 -16.67
C PRO A 116 -16.50 13.25 -15.73
N GLY A 117 -17.29 13.60 -14.72
CA GLY A 117 -17.94 12.61 -13.85
C GLY A 117 -18.00 13.01 -12.38
N ILE A 118 -18.30 12.01 -11.54
CA ILE A 118 -18.28 12.14 -10.08
C ILE A 118 -16.90 11.74 -9.58
N LEU A 119 -16.22 12.67 -8.91
CA LEU A 119 -15.00 12.45 -8.15
C LEU A 119 -15.31 11.59 -6.93
N ASP A 120 -14.99 10.30 -7.01
CA ASP A 120 -15.20 9.29 -5.97
C ASP A 120 -14.13 8.20 -6.13
N THR A 121 -12.93 8.52 -5.64
CA THR A 121 -11.73 7.70 -5.86
C THR A 121 -11.84 6.34 -5.18
N MET A 122 -11.23 5.31 -5.79
CA MET A 122 -11.30 3.90 -5.37
C MET A 122 -12.75 3.38 -5.19
N SER A 123 -13.70 3.87 -5.99
CA SER A 123 -15.11 3.45 -5.93
C SER A 123 -15.46 2.38 -6.96
N LYS A 124 -16.68 1.84 -6.85
CA LYS A 124 -17.24 0.94 -7.86
C LYS A 124 -17.23 1.59 -9.25
N GLY A 125 -17.63 2.85 -9.30
CA GLY A 125 -17.68 3.61 -10.55
C GLY A 125 -16.31 3.81 -11.19
N THR A 126 -15.25 4.01 -10.40
CA THR A 126 -13.90 4.15 -10.96
C THR A 126 -13.38 2.83 -11.50
N SER A 127 -13.70 1.71 -10.83
CA SER A 127 -13.38 0.37 -11.33
C SER A 127 -14.14 0.03 -12.63
N GLU A 128 -15.39 0.48 -12.79
CA GLU A 128 -16.17 0.30 -14.04
C GLU A 128 -15.53 1.07 -15.19
N CYS A 129 -15.14 2.31 -14.95
CA CYS A 129 -14.43 3.09 -15.95
C CYS A 129 -13.07 2.46 -16.31
N PHE A 130 -12.32 1.96 -15.32
CA PHE A 130 -11.03 1.34 -15.60
C PHE A 130 -11.18 0.05 -16.42
N PHE A 131 -12.22 -0.76 -16.16
CA PHE A 131 -12.56 -1.91 -16.99
C PHE A 131 -12.74 -1.50 -18.47
N ASP A 132 -13.53 -0.44 -18.73
CA ASP A 132 -13.79 0.06 -20.08
C ASP A 132 -12.51 0.61 -20.75
N VAL A 133 -11.65 1.30 -19.99
CA VAL A 133 -10.36 1.80 -20.50
C VAL A 133 -9.46 0.64 -20.97
N VAL A 134 -9.41 -0.46 -20.21
CA VAL A 134 -8.63 -1.65 -20.57
C VAL A 134 -9.17 -2.31 -21.83
N GLU A 135 -10.48 -2.55 -21.92
CA GLU A 135 -11.07 -3.19 -23.10
C GLU A 135 -10.95 -2.29 -24.34
N TRP A 136 -11.14 -0.99 -24.19
CA TRP A 136 -10.93 -0.03 -25.27
C TRP A 136 -9.49 -0.06 -25.78
N ALA A 137 -8.50 -0.04 -24.88
CA ALA A 137 -7.08 -0.07 -25.24
C ALA A 137 -6.69 -1.38 -25.97
N ALA A 138 -7.35 -2.50 -25.63
CA ALA A 138 -7.10 -3.79 -26.26
C ALA A 138 -7.56 -3.87 -27.73
N VAL A 139 -8.54 -3.06 -28.15
CA VAL A 139 -9.16 -3.18 -29.49
C VAL A 139 -8.74 -2.09 -30.48
N GLN A 140 -7.84 -1.19 -30.09
CA GLN A 140 -7.34 -0.14 -31.00
C GLN A 140 -6.53 -0.72 -32.15
N SER A 141 -6.47 -0.01 -33.28
CA SER A 141 -5.77 -0.46 -34.49
C SER A 141 -4.27 -0.70 -34.28
N TRP A 142 -3.66 0.05 -33.36
CA TRP A 142 -2.25 -0.07 -32.95
C TRP A 142 -2.02 -1.10 -31.84
N SER A 143 -3.07 -1.73 -31.31
CA SER A 143 -2.97 -2.68 -30.19
C SER A 143 -2.76 -4.11 -30.68
N SER A 144 -1.91 -4.87 -30.00
CA SER A 144 -1.77 -6.32 -30.20
C SER A 144 -2.94 -7.11 -29.57
N GLY A 145 -3.83 -6.45 -28.82
CA GLY A 145 -4.86 -7.11 -28.01
C GLY A 145 -4.38 -7.52 -26.61
N LYS A 146 -3.11 -7.23 -26.25
CA LYS A 146 -2.54 -7.53 -24.94
C LYS A 146 -2.27 -6.24 -24.17
N VAL A 147 -2.93 -6.11 -23.03
CA VAL A 147 -2.82 -4.96 -22.12
C VAL A 147 -2.15 -5.40 -20.82
N GLY A 148 -1.17 -4.63 -20.35
CA GLY A 148 -0.55 -4.76 -19.04
C GLY A 148 -0.85 -3.53 -18.18
N LEU A 149 -0.95 -3.74 -16.87
CA LEU A 149 -1.06 -2.64 -15.91
C LEU A 149 0.25 -2.50 -15.14
N LEU A 150 0.76 -1.28 -15.05
CA LEU A 150 2.02 -0.96 -14.38
C LEU A 150 1.92 0.45 -13.81
N GLY A 151 2.22 0.60 -12.52
CA GLY A 151 2.23 1.88 -11.83
C GLY A 151 2.39 1.69 -10.33
N ILE A 152 2.55 2.80 -9.61
CA ILE A 152 2.83 2.81 -8.17
C ILE A 152 1.57 3.20 -7.37
N SER A 153 1.47 2.80 -6.10
CA SER A 153 0.48 3.28 -5.11
C SER A 153 -0.97 3.22 -5.58
N TYR A 154 -1.56 4.34 -6.01
CA TYR A 154 -2.94 4.34 -6.48
C TYR A 154 -3.08 3.53 -7.76
N TYR A 155 -2.15 3.73 -8.70
CA TYR A 155 -2.10 3.00 -9.96
C TYR A 155 -1.76 1.53 -9.77
N ALA A 156 -1.18 1.14 -8.63
CA ALA A 156 -0.97 -0.26 -8.25
C ALA A 156 -2.22 -0.86 -7.58
N GLY A 157 -2.77 -0.16 -6.58
CA GLY A 157 -3.93 -0.62 -5.82
C GLY A 157 -5.19 -0.80 -6.68
N SER A 158 -5.37 0.07 -7.69
CA SER A 158 -6.49 -0.06 -8.63
C SER A 158 -6.38 -1.27 -9.57
N GLN A 159 -5.17 -1.81 -9.79
CA GLN A 159 -4.95 -2.99 -10.64
C GLN A 159 -5.62 -4.23 -10.07
N TRP A 160 -5.49 -4.47 -8.76
CA TRP A 160 -6.11 -5.61 -8.09
C TRP A 160 -7.62 -5.67 -8.37
N ARG A 161 -8.27 -4.52 -8.20
CA ARG A 161 -9.72 -4.41 -8.34
C ARG A 161 -10.19 -4.56 -9.78
N VAL A 162 -9.51 -3.94 -10.75
CA VAL A 162 -9.91 -4.08 -12.16
C VAL A 162 -9.57 -5.47 -12.70
N ALA A 163 -8.46 -6.07 -12.26
CA ALA A 163 -8.06 -7.41 -12.68
C ALA A 163 -9.04 -8.48 -12.17
N ALA A 164 -9.56 -8.34 -10.95
CA ALA A 164 -10.61 -9.21 -10.42
C ALA A 164 -11.90 -9.18 -11.26
N ARG A 165 -12.09 -8.15 -12.10
CA ARG A 165 -13.23 -8.07 -13.02
C ARG A 165 -12.97 -8.69 -14.39
N ARG A 166 -11.74 -9.14 -14.65
CA ARG A 166 -11.35 -9.90 -15.85
C ARG A 166 -11.70 -9.19 -17.18
N PRO A 167 -11.33 -7.90 -17.37
CA PRO A 167 -11.55 -7.21 -18.65
C PRO A 167 -10.86 -7.93 -19.80
N LYS A 168 -11.50 -7.97 -20.97
CA LYS A 168 -10.91 -8.54 -22.17
C LYS A 168 -9.63 -7.79 -22.56
N GLY A 169 -8.62 -8.57 -22.93
CA GLY A 169 -7.31 -8.05 -23.34
C GLY A 169 -6.32 -7.83 -22.21
N LEU A 170 -6.74 -7.80 -20.94
CA LEU A 170 -5.81 -7.77 -19.80
C LEU A 170 -4.99 -9.06 -19.76
N ALA A 171 -3.67 -8.90 -19.84
CA ALA A 171 -2.72 -9.98 -20.00
C ALA A 171 -1.73 -10.11 -18.84
N ALA A 172 -1.44 -9.02 -18.10
CA ALA A 172 -0.60 -9.06 -16.91
C ALA A 172 -0.78 -7.82 -16.03
N ILE A 173 -0.45 -7.91 -14.75
CA ILE A 173 -0.42 -6.77 -13.82
C ILE A 173 0.88 -6.74 -13.00
N ILE A 174 1.39 -5.54 -12.74
CA ILE A 174 2.51 -5.25 -11.85
C ILE A 174 2.05 -4.20 -10.83
N PRO A 175 1.35 -4.61 -9.74
CA PRO A 175 1.04 -3.71 -8.64
C PRO A 175 2.31 -3.43 -7.84
N TRP A 176 2.96 -2.30 -8.16
CA TRP A 176 4.16 -1.83 -7.48
C TRP A 176 3.79 -1.00 -6.25
N GLU A 177 4.01 -1.55 -5.04
CA GLU A 177 3.57 -0.91 -3.80
C GLU A 177 2.09 -0.49 -3.84
N GLY A 178 1.18 -1.45 -3.92
CA GLY A 178 -0.26 -1.23 -4.06
C GLY A 178 -1.07 -1.94 -2.99
N MET A 179 -1.90 -1.20 -2.27
CA MET A 179 -2.86 -1.76 -1.31
C MET A 179 -3.86 -2.71 -1.99
N SER A 180 -4.22 -3.80 -1.34
CA SER A 180 -5.21 -4.76 -1.86
C SER A 180 -6.52 -4.76 -1.07
N ASP A 181 -6.48 -4.24 0.16
CA ASP A 181 -7.61 -4.12 1.07
C ASP A 181 -7.76 -2.65 1.47
N TYR A 182 -8.74 -1.97 0.86
CA TYR A 182 -8.95 -0.54 1.05
C TYR A 182 -9.20 -0.16 2.52
N TYR A 183 -9.85 -1.04 3.28
CA TYR A 183 -10.13 -0.81 4.70
C TYR A 183 -8.87 -1.02 5.54
N ARG A 184 -8.25 -2.20 5.49
CA ARG A 184 -7.21 -2.62 6.44
C ARG A 184 -5.83 -2.08 6.13
N ASP A 185 -5.52 -1.85 4.86
CA ASP A 185 -4.18 -1.43 4.42
C ASP A 185 -4.01 0.09 4.45
N ARG A 186 -5.12 0.85 4.37
CA ARG A 186 -5.08 2.30 4.18
C ARG A 186 -5.92 3.08 5.18
N CYS A 187 -7.20 2.74 5.29
CA CYS A 187 -8.13 3.61 6.00
C CYS A 187 -8.12 3.37 7.51
N ARG A 188 -8.09 2.09 7.92
CA ARG A 188 -8.25 1.68 9.31
C ARG A 188 -7.30 0.55 9.69
N HIS A 189 -6.15 0.89 10.26
CA HIS A 189 -5.22 -0.08 10.81
C HIS A 189 -5.79 -0.65 12.12
N GLY A 190 -6.05 -1.96 12.16
CA GLY A 190 -6.62 -2.58 13.35
C GLY A 190 -8.02 -2.06 13.75
N GLY A 191 -8.73 -1.39 12.83
CA GLY A 191 -10.00 -0.69 13.12
C GLY A 191 -9.87 0.79 13.51
N ILE A 192 -8.64 1.30 13.70
CA ILE A 192 -8.35 2.68 14.09
C ILE A 192 -8.18 3.54 12.84
N LEU A 193 -8.86 4.69 12.75
CA LEU A 193 -8.79 5.57 11.57
C LEU A 193 -7.39 6.20 11.39
N SER A 194 -6.74 5.93 10.25
CA SER A 194 -5.50 6.60 9.81
C SER A 194 -5.84 7.82 8.95
N ASP A 195 -6.08 8.95 9.60
CA ASP A 195 -6.69 10.14 8.97
C ASP A 195 -5.68 11.13 8.39
N ALA A 196 -4.46 11.20 8.93
CA ALA A 196 -3.50 12.23 8.53
C ALA A 196 -3.02 12.08 7.07
N PHE A 197 -2.70 10.85 6.65
CA PHE A 197 -2.27 10.59 5.27
C PHE A 197 -3.41 10.84 4.28
N ILE A 198 -4.62 10.36 4.59
CA ILE A 198 -5.81 10.57 3.74
C ILE A 198 -6.06 12.06 3.53
N ARG A 199 -6.01 12.86 4.61
CA ARG A 199 -6.15 14.32 4.51
C ARG A 199 -5.08 14.96 3.65
N PHE A 200 -3.81 14.59 3.86
CA PHE A 200 -2.71 15.11 3.05
C PHE A 200 -2.89 14.76 1.55
N TRP A 201 -3.06 13.47 1.26
CA TRP A 201 -3.21 12.93 -0.08
C TRP A 201 -4.42 13.55 -0.80
N TRP A 202 -5.59 13.56 -0.17
CA TRP A 202 -6.82 14.09 -0.77
C TRP A 202 -6.70 15.57 -1.10
N ASN A 203 -6.30 16.38 -0.10
CA ASN A 203 -6.29 17.83 -0.21
C ASN A 203 -5.18 18.35 -1.14
N ARG A 204 -4.05 17.64 -1.21
CA ARG A 204 -2.92 18.04 -2.06
C ARG A 204 -3.02 17.48 -3.48
N GLN A 205 -3.34 16.20 -3.62
CA GLN A 205 -3.11 15.46 -4.87
C GLN A 205 -4.38 15.17 -5.66
N VAL A 206 -5.54 15.07 -4.99
CA VAL A 206 -6.78 14.62 -5.64
C VAL A 206 -7.72 15.79 -5.93
N ILE A 207 -8.18 16.51 -4.89
CA ILE A 207 -9.19 17.56 -5.04
C ILE A 207 -8.66 18.79 -5.83
N THR A 208 -7.34 18.94 -5.91
CA THR A 208 -6.66 19.94 -6.74
C THR A 208 -6.80 19.64 -8.22
N ASN A 209 -7.03 18.38 -8.59
CA ASN A 209 -7.21 17.93 -9.95
C ASN A 209 -8.69 17.69 -10.34
N GLN A 210 -9.66 18.08 -9.51
CA GLN A 210 -11.09 17.87 -9.81
C GLN A 210 -11.48 18.48 -11.19
N TYR A 211 -12.24 17.72 -11.98
CA TYR A 211 -12.78 18.18 -13.27
C TYR A 211 -13.66 19.42 -13.09
N GLY A 212 -13.45 20.43 -13.94
CA GLY A 212 -14.14 21.72 -13.89
C GLY A 212 -13.66 22.67 -12.78
N LYS A 213 -12.57 22.34 -12.07
CA LYS A 213 -12.00 23.24 -11.05
C LYS A 213 -11.27 24.41 -11.74
N PRO A 214 -11.56 25.67 -11.38
CA PRO A 214 -10.88 26.84 -11.94
C PRO A 214 -9.42 26.95 -11.48
N GLY A 215 -8.58 27.52 -12.35
CA GLY A 215 -7.24 28.00 -11.99
C GLY A 215 -6.17 26.92 -11.81
N ARG A 216 -6.34 25.73 -12.41
CA ARG A 216 -5.31 24.68 -12.41
C ARG A 216 -4.07 25.13 -13.19
N ALA A 217 -4.28 25.73 -14.37
CA ALA A 217 -3.18 26.25 -15.18
C ALA A 217 -2.44 27.40 -14.47
N ALA A 218 -3.18 28.34 -13.88
CA ALA A 218 -2.61 29.47 -13.14
C ALA A 218 -1.79 29.04 -11.91
N SER A 219 -2.21 27.95 -11.24
CA SER A 219 -1.47 27.35 -10.11
C SER A 219 -0.33 26.41 -10.55
N LYS A 220 -0.10 26.26 -11.85
CA LYS A 220 0.89 25.34 -12.45
C LYS A 220 0.67 23.89 -12.03
N TRP A 221 -0.58 23.50 -11.81
CA TRP A 221 -0.99 22.18 -11.34
C TRP A 221 -1.86 21.48 -12.39
N GLY A 222 -1.32 21.37 -13.61
CA GLY A 222 -2.04 20.85 -14.78
C GLY A 222 -2.78 21.93 -15.56
N GLU A 223 -3.37 21.52 -16.68
CA GLU A 223 -4.15 22.40 -17.55
C GLU A 223 -5.57 22.62 -17.01
N ASP A 224 -6.19 23.74 -17.36
CA ASP A 224 -7.60 23.95 -17.05
C ASP A 224 -8.48 22.94 -17.82
N THR A 225 -9.70 22.72 -17.34
CA THR A 225 -10.62 21.76 -17.96
C THR A 225 -11.04 22.26 -19.34
N ILE A 226 -10.97 21.41 -20.36
CA ILE A 226 -11.28 21.75 -21.76
C ILE A 226 -12.70 22.31 -21.93
N GLU A 227 -13.65 21.73 -21.21
CA GLU A 227 -15.05 22.14 -21.16
C GLU A 227 -15.31 23.39 -20.30
N GLY A 228 -14.27 23.94 -19.66
CA GLY A 228 -14.34 25.12 -18.79
C GLY A 228 -14.73 24.83 -17.35
N ASP A 229 -14.82 25.90 -16.57
CA ASP A 229 -15.05 25.83 -15.13
C ASP A 229 -16.50 25.44 -14.80
N LEU A 230 -16.65 24.75 -13.67
CA LEU A 230 -17.95 24.44 -13.06
C LEU A 230 -18.19 25.35 -11.85
N PRO A 231 -19.44 25.79 -11.61
CA PRO A 231 -19.81 26.49 -10.39
C PRO A 231 -19.47 25.69 -9.12
N GLY A 232 -19.15 26.37 -8.02
CA GLY A 232 -18.65 25.74 -6.79
C GLY A 232 -19.64 24.80 -6.09
N ASP A 233 -20.94 25.04 -6.21
CA ASP A 233 -22.01 24.13 -5.78
C ASP A 233 -22.05 22.85 -6.62
N ILE A 234 -21.89 22.95 -7.93
CA ILE A 234 -21.79 21.80 -8.85
C ILE A 234 -20.53 20.97 -8.55
N LEU A 235 -19.38 21.61 -8.31
CA LEU A 235 -18.16 20.92 -7.90
C LEU A 235 -18.36 20.14 -6.59
N ARG A 236 -19.11 20.67 -5.64
CA ARG A 236 -19.44 19.96 -4.39
C ARG A 236 -20.37 18.77 -4.65
N GLU A 237 -21.42 18.95 -5.47
CA GLU A 237 -22.37 17.88 -5.81
C GLU A 237 -21.68 16.69 -6.54
N ASN A 238 -20.73 17.00 -7.42
CA ASN A 238 -19.94 16.03 -8.18
C ASN A 238 -18.77 15.40 -7.39
N ARG A 239 -18.72 15.52 -6.06
CA ARG A 239 -17.62 14.99 -5.24
C ARG A 239 -18.13 14.13 -4.09
N ARG A 240 -17.36 13.10 -3.74
CA ARG A 240 -17.44 12.35 -2.49
C ARG A 240 -16.13 12.56 -1.76
N ASP A 241 -16.18 13.27 -0.62
CA ASP A 241 -14.98 13.71 0.07
C ASP A 241 -14.44 12.61 0.98
N GLN A 242 -13.27 12.08 0.65
CA GLN A 242 -12.70 10.98 1.42
C GLN A 242 -12.35 11.35 2.87
N ASN A 243 -12.15 12.62 3.20
CA ASN A 243 -11.96 13.02 4.60
C ASN A 243 -13.24 12.82 5.40
N GLU A 244 -14.38 13.17 4.81
CA GLU A 244 -15.70 13.04 5.42
C GLU A 244 -16.14 11.58 5.42
N ASP A 245 -16.01 10.90 4.28
CA ASP A 245 -16.50 9.53 4.13
C ASP A 245 -15.76 8.54 5.05
N ASN A 246 -14.43 8.61 5.14
CA ASN A 246 -13.68 7.69 6.02
C ASN A 246 -13.91 7.98 7.51
N ALA A 247 -14.20 9.23 7.87
CA ALA A 247 -14.56 9.59 9.24
C ALA A 247 -15.98 9.14 9.61
N ALA A 248 -16.93 9.26 8.67
CA ALA A 248 -18.33 8.88 8.86
C ALA A 248 -18.54 7.36 8.88
N ASN A 249 -17.76 6.61 8.11
CA ASN A 249 -17.87 5.15 8.00
C ASN A 249 -16.79 4.46 8.86
N LYS A 250 -17.21 3.52 9.71
CA LYS A 250 -16.38 2.87 10.72
C LYS A 250 -16.16 1.40 10.46
N PHE A 251 -17.14 0.71 9.91
CA PHE A 251 -17.17 -0.74 9.79
C PHE A 251 -17.04 -1.15 8.33
N ARG A 252 -16.40 -2.29 8.07
CA ARG A 252 -16.16 -2.74 6.69
C ARG A 252 -17.45 -3.08 5.94
N ASP A 253 -18.52 -3.43 6.66
CA ASP A 253 -19.86 -3.65 6.13
C ASP A 253 -20.67 -2.37 5.92
N ASP A 254 -20.15 -1.19 6.28
CA ASP A 254 -20.76 0.08 5.86
C ASP A 254 -20.75 0.17 4.32
N GLU A 255 -21.79 0.75 3.71
CA GLU A 255 -21.94 0.83 2.24
C GLU A 255 -20.71 1.45 1.56
N TYR A 256 -20.10 2.44 2.21
CA TYR A 256 -18.89 3.08 1.70
C TYR A 256 -17.72 2.11 1.50
N TYR A 257 -17.43 1.22 2.46
CA TYR A 257 -16.32 0.28 2.35
C TYR A 257 -16.72 -0.97 1.56
N SER A 258 -17.90 -1.54 1.84
CA SER A 258 -18.38 -2.75 1.18
C SER A 258 -18.53 -2.58 -0.34
N SER A 259 -18.88 -1.39 -0.83
CA SER A 259 -18.91 -1.07 -2.27
C SER A 259 -17.53 -1.10 -2.96
N LYS A 260 -16.43 -1.18 -2.20
CA LYS A 260 -15.05 -1.22 -2.68
C LYS A 260 -14.44 -2.62 -2.66
N GLU A 261 -15.13 -3.57 -2.05
CA GLU A 261 -14.67 -4.95 -1.90
C GLU A 261 -14.69 -5.72 -3.22
N PHE A 262 -13.75 -6.66 -3.35
CA PHE A 262 -13.62 -7.59 -4.46
C PHE A 262 -12.91 -8.87 -3.96
N ASP A 263 -13.05 -9.98 -4.68
CA ASP A 263 -12.31 -11.20 -4.34
C ASP A 263 -10.97 -11.21 -5.08
N LEU A 264 -9.88 -11.27 -4.32
CA LEU A 264 -8.53 -11.39 -4.87
C LEU A 264 -8.36 -12.69 -5.68
N LYS A 265 -9.11 -13.75 -5.37
CA LYS A 265 -9.07 -15.00 -6.14
C LYS A 265 -9.48 -14.83 -7.60
N ASP A 266 -10.24 -13.77 -7.92
CA ASP A 266 -10.63 -13.47 -9.30
C ASP A 266 -9.51 -12.84 -10.13
N VAL A 267 -8.40 -12.45 -9.49
CA VAL A 267 -7.19 -11.99 -10.18
C VAL A 267 -6.45 -13.22 -10.73
N GLU A 268 -6.80 -13.61 -11.96
CA GLU A 268 -6.27 -14.81 -12.63
C GLU A 268 -5.14 -14.52 -13.63
N VAL A 269 -5.00 -13.26 -14.06
CA VAL A 269 -3.93 -12.85 -14.99
C VAL A 269 -2.55 -12.95 -14.32
N PRO A 270 -1.47 -13.19 -15.07
CA PRO A 270 -0.10 -13.10 -14.57
C PRO A 270 0.14 -11.85 -13.70
N LEU A 271 0.79 -12.04 -12.56
CA LEU A 271 0.96 -11.04 -11.51
C LEU A 271 2.41 -10.99 -11.01
N LEU A 272 2.99 -9.79 -10.99
CA LEU A 272 4.21 -9.47 -10.23
C LEU A 272 3.88 -8.44 -9.15
N SER A 273 3.64 -8.90 -7.92
CA SER A 273 3.40 -8.04 -6.76
C SER A 273 4.74 -7.55 -6.20
N VAL A 274 4.97 -6.25 -6.18
CA VAL A 274 6.21 -5.67 -5.65
C VAL A 274 5.93 -4.99 -4.32
N ALA A 275 6.41 -5.59 -3.23
CA ALA A 275 6.26 -5.11 -1.86
C ALA A 275 7.54 -4.40 -1.39
N ASN A 276 7.42 -3.40 -0.53
CA ASN A 276 8.58 -2.70 0.03
C ASN A 276 8.64 -2.88 1.55
N TRP A 277 9.78 -3.35 2.06
CA TRP A 277 10.01 -3.55 3.48
C TRP A 277 9.89 -2.28 4.33
N GLY A 278 10.09 -1.11 3.72
CA GLY A 278 9.91 0.20 4.32
C GLY A 278 8.47 0.70 4.33
N GLY A 279 7.58 0.10 3.52
CA GLY A 279 6.18 0.49 3.35
C GLY A 279 5.26 0.06 4.49
N ILE A 280 5.72 0.14 5.73
CA ILE A 280 5.14 -0.48 6.94
C ILE A 280 3.81 0.14 7.43
N LEU A 281 3.22 1.06 6.65
CA LEU A 281 2.05 1.88 7.04
C LEU A 281 1.01 2.07 5.92
N LEU A 282 1.25 1.49 4.74
CA LEU A 282 0.28 1.58 3.64
C LEU A 282 0.27 0.33 2.75
N HIS A 283 1.32 0.11 1.95
CA HIS A 283 1.22 -0.84 0.83
C HIS A 283 1.74 -2.26 1.13
N LEU A 284 2.70 -2.41 2.06
CA LEU A 284 3.39 -3.66 2.31
C LEU A 284 2.43 -4.83 2.56
N ARG A 285 1.47 -4.64 3.47
CA ARG A 285 0.45 -5.66 3.78
C ARG A 285 -0.37 -6.03 2.54
N GLY A 286 -0.80 -5.04 1.77
CA GLY A 286 -1.63 -5.23 0.58
C GLY A 286 -0.93 -6.00 -0.53
N ASN A 287 0.35 -5.75 -0.80
CA ASN A 287 1.09 -6.53 -1.78
C ASN A 287 1.27 -8.00 -1.37
N VAL A 288 1.51 -8.25 -0.09
CA VAL A 288 1.70 -9.61 0.46
C VAL A 288 0.39 -10.40 0.43
N GLU A 289 -0.70 -9.83 0.93
CA GLU A 289 -2.01 -10.49 0.92
C GLU A 289 -2.59 -10.57 -0.51
N GLY A 290 -2.37 -9.55 -1.34
CA GLY A 290 -2.71 -9.56 -2.77
C GLY A 290 -2.09 -10.75 -3.51
N TYR A 291 -0.79 -10.95 -3.36
CA TYR A 291 -0.10 -12.14 -3.88
C TYR A 291 -0.66 -13.44 -3.29
N THR A 292 -0.83 -13.48 -1.96
CA THR A 292 -1.26 -14.70 -1.25
C THR A 292 -2.60 -15.20 -1.77
N TRP A 293 -3.56 -14.28 -1.96
CA TRP A 293 -4.94 -14.62 -2.33
C TRP A 293 -5.25 -14.55 -3.83
N ALA A 294 -4.37 -13.97 -4.65
CA ALA A 294 -4.54 -13.98 -6.10
C ALA A 294 -4.71 -15.41 -6.66
N GLY A 295 -5.71 -15.60 -7.52
CA GLY A 295 -5.99 -16.87 -8.21
C GLY A 295 -5.07 -17.17 -9.38
N SER A 296 -4.17 -16.24 -9.71
CA SER A 296 -3.22 -16.36 -10.81
C SER A 296 -2.29 -17.56 -10.67
N LYS A 297 -2.11 -18.29 -11.77
CA LYS A 297 -1.15 -19.40 -11.87
C LYS A 297 0.30 -18.92 -11.96
N PHE A 298 0.50 -17.72 -12.50
CA PHE A 298 1.81 -17.09 -12.66
C PHE A 298 1.85 -15.86 -11.76
N LYS A 299 2.08 -16.10 -10.46
CA LYS A 299 2.18 -15.03 -9.47
C LYS A 299 3.54 -15.03 -8.81
N TYR A 300 4.09 -13.83 -8.67
CA TYR A 300 5.41 -13.57 -8.12
C TYR A 300 5.33 -12.46 -7.07
N LEU A 301 6.03 -12.63 -5.96
CA LEU A 301 6.16 -11.64 -4.89
C LEU A 301 7.61 -11.19 -4.82
N ARG A 302 7.84 -9.91 -5.07
CA ARG A 302 9.17 -9.31 -5.00
C ARG A 302 9.22 -8.30 -3.87
N PHE A 303 10.10 -8.51 -2.90
CA PHE A 303 10.40 -7.52 -1.88
C PHE A 303 11.60 -6.66 -2.28
N ILE A 304 11.44 -5.35 -2.12
CA ILE A 304 12.43 -4.31 -2.35
C ILE A 304 12.66 -3.48 -1.08
N THR A 305 13.63 -2.57 -1.14
CA THR A 305 13.91 -1.52 -0.15
C THR A 305 14.05 -0.17 -0.87
N GLY A 306 14.10 0.91 -0.10
CA GLY A 306 14.20 2.27 -0.61
C GLY A 306 12.91 3.06 -0.46
N ARG A 307 12.92 4.31 -0.94
CA ARG A 307 11.71 5.15 -0.93
C ARG A 307 10.62 4.55 -1.81
N HIS A 308 9.39 5.00 -1.62
CA HIS A 308 8.23 4.53 -2.38
C HIS A 308 8.31 4.80 -3.90
N ASP A 309 8.97 5.89 -4.29
CA ASP A 309 8.93 6.48 -5.64
C ASP A 309 10.10 6.06 -6.53
N LEU A 310 11.31 6.00 -5.98
CA LEU A 310 12.54 5.85 -6.79
C LEU A 310 12.83 4.43 -7.30
N PRO A 311 12.65 3.35 -6.49
CA PRO A 311 12.98 1.99 -6.92
C PRO A 311 12.25 1.53 -8.17
N PHE A 312 11.05 2.05 -8.42
CA PHE A 312 10.30 1.80 -9.64
C PHE A 312 11.04 2.21 -10.92
N TYR A 313 11.96 3.18 -10.82
CA TYR A 313 12.75 3.69 -11.95
C TYR A 313 14.23 3.24 -11.92
N TYR A 314 14.65 2.42 -10.95
CA TYR A 314 16.00 1.87 -10.96
C TYR A 314 16.17 0.91 -12.13
N HIS A 315 17.32 0.98 -12.80
CA HIS A 315 17.59 0.20 -14.02
C HIS A 315 17.25 -1.29 -13.85
N ASP A 316 17.81 -1.94 -12.83
CA ASP A 316 17.59 -3.37 -12.57
C ASP A 316 16.11 -3.70 -12.29
N GLU A 317 15.39 -2.79 -11.65
CA GLU A 317 13.98 -2.98 -11.31
C GLU A 317 13.07 -2.77 -12.53
N VAL A 318 13.42 -1.85 -13.43
CA VAL A 318 12.75 -1.65 -14.71
C VAL A 318 13.00 -2.82 -15.65
N GLU A 319 14.20 -3.40 -15.67
CA GLU A 319 14.48 -4.62 -16.44
C GLU A 319 13.66 -5.82 -15.94
N VAL A 320 13.40 -5.91 -14.64
CA VAL A 320 12.46 -6.90 -14.08
C VAL A 320 11.03 -6.64 -14.57
N GLN A 321 10.54 -5.39 -14.48
CA GLN A 321 9.20 -5.02 -14.98
C GLN A 321 9.06 -5.37 -16.47
N LYS A 322 10.06 -4.98 -17.27
CA LYS A 322 10.10 -5.18 -18.72
C LYS A 322 10.14 -6.66 -19.07
N SER A 323 11.03 -7.45 -18.47
CA SER A 323 11.12 -8.89 -18.77
C SER A 323 9.83 -9.63 -18.45
N PHE A 324 9.14 -9.25 -17.37
CA PHE A 324 7.83 -9.82 -17.02
C PHE A 324 6.75 -9.44 -18.04
N LEU A 325 6.67 -8.16 -18.41
CA LEU A 325 5.71 -7.71 -19.44
C LEU A 325 6.02 -8.33 -20.80
N ASP A 326 7.28 -8.40 -21.22
CA ASP A 326 7.71 -8.98 -22.50
C ASP A 326 7.25 -10.45 -22.59
N ALA A 327 7.40 -11.23 -21.51
CA ALA A 327 6.94 -12.62 -21.46
C ALA A 327 5.43 -12.77 -21.73
N PHE A 328 4.59 -11.96 -21.10
CA PHE A 328 3.12 -12.14 -21.16
C PHE A 328 2.42 -11.32 -22.23
N LEU A 329 3.01 -10.21 -22.68
CA LEU A 329 2.42 -9.30 -23.65
C LEU A 329 3.02 -9.44 -25.05
N LYS A 330 4.29 -9.85 -25.17
CA LYS A 330 4.97 -10.10 -26.46
C LYS A 330 5.22 -11.58 -26.73
N GLY A 331 5.22 -12.43 -25.69
CA GLY A 331 5.66 -13.82 -25.81
C GLY A 331 7.19 -13.96 -25.84
N GLU A 332 7.91 -12.93 -25.43
CA GLU A 332 9.37 -12.89 -25.37
C GLU A 332 9.83 -13.20 -23.94
N ASP A 333 9.94 -14.48 -23.60
CA ASP A 333 10.21 -14.92 -22.22
C ASP A 333 11.64 -15.42 -22.02
N SER A 334 12.59 -14.50 -21.88
CA SER A 334 14.01 -14.84 -21.69
C SER A 334 14.33 -15.35 -20.28
N VAL A 335 13.49 -15.04 -19.29
CA VAL A 335 13.68 -15.39 -17.87
C VAL A 335 12.92 -16.68 -17.51
N GLY A 336 11.81 -16.97 -18.20
CA GLY A 336 10.93 -18.09 -17.95
C GLY A 336 9.75 -17.77 -17.03
N TRP A 337 9.26 -16.52 -17.04
CA TRP A 337 8.11 -16.09 -16.24
C TRP A 337 6.83 -16.88 -16.54
N SER A 338 6.66 -17.34 -17.78
CA SER A 338 5.51 -18.11 -18.26
C SER A 338 5.73 -19.63 -18.16
N GLU A 339 6.89 -20.06 -17.65
CA GLU A 339 7.23 -21.48 -17.43
C GLU A 339 7.06 -21.84 -15.95
N PRO A 340 6.10 -22.72 -15.59
CA PRO A 340 5.88 -23.11 -14.20
C PRO A 340 7.14 -23.65 -13.52
N GLY A 341 7.54 -23.03 -12.40
CA GLY A 341 8.68 -23.45 -11.59
C GLY A 341 10.05 -22.96 -12.10
N LYS A 342 10.10 -22.23 -13.23
CA LYS A 342 11.36 -21.70 -13.77
C LYS A 342 11.85 -20.47 -13.01
N VAL A 343 10.92 -19.59 -12.62
CA VAL A 343 11.19 -18.44 -11.75
C VAL A 343 10.68 -18.73 -10.35
N ALA A 344 11.47 -18.37 -9.33
CA ALA A 344 11.06 -18.52 -7.95
C ALA A 344 9.83 -17.62 -7.65
N PRO A 345 8.76 -18.14 -7.01
CA PRO A 345 7.58 -17.34 -6.71
C PRO A 345 7.83 -16.17 -5.75
N VAL A 346 8.92 -16.18 -5.00
CA VAL A 346 9.25 -15.13 -4.02
C VAL A 346 10.72 -14.72 -4.14
N SER A 347 10.97 -13.44 -4.34
CA SER A 347 12.31 -12.83 -4.34
C SER A 347 12.36 -11.74 -3.27
N MET A 348 13.36 -11.71 -2.40
CA MET A 348 13.41 -10.73 -1.31
C MET A 348 14.80 -10.17 -1.03
N ILE A 349 14.85 -8.88 -0.69
CA ILE A 349 16.03 -8.26 -0.09
C ILE A 349 16.13 -8.68 1.39
N LEU A 350 17.32 -9.12 1.82
CA LEU A 350 17.65 -9.47 3.19
C LEU A 350 18.32 -8.30 3.90
N ARG A 351 17.62 -7.69 4.85
CA ARG A 351 18.08 -6.55 5.64
C ARG A 351 19.01 -7.02 6.76
N LYS A 352 20.31 -7.14 6.45
CA LYS A 352 21.39 -7.46 7.39
C LYS A 352 22.31 -6.25 7.57
N GLY A 353 22.56 -5.89 8.82
CA GLY A 353 23.44 -4.77 9.16
C GLY A 353 22.79 -3.41 9.05
N ASN A 354 23.49 -2.40 9.58
CA ASN A 354 23.06 -1.02 9.57
C ASN A 354 23.69 -0.27 8.39
N VAL A 355 23.01 -0.26 7.25
CA VAL A 355 23.45 0.45 6.03
C VAL A 355 22.93 1.89 5.97
N GLY A 356 22.23 2.35 7.02
CA GLY A 356 21.52 3.63 7.04
C GLY A 356 20.15 3.56 6.36
N PHE A 357 19.58 4.74 6.13
CA PHE A 357 18.27 4.92 5.48
C PHE A 357 18.37 6.06 4.46
N ASN A 358 17.51 6.03 3.46
CA ASN A 358 17.49 6.95 2.32
C ASN A 358 18.85 7.05 1.60
N ASP A 359 19.58 5.94 1.53
CA ASP A 359 20.84 5.80 0.80
C ASP A 359 20.76 4.60 -0.15
N PRO A 360 20.30 4.82 -1.40
CA PRO A 360 20.15 3.75 -2.39
C PRO A 360 21.45 2.99 -2.67
N LYS A 361 22.62 3.64 -2.54
CA LYS A 361 23.92 2.99 -2.78
C LYS A 361 24.27 2.02 -1.66
N ALA A 362 24.04 2.42 -0.42
CA ALA A 362 24.26 1.57 0.74
C ALA A 362 23.23 0.42 0.79
N GLU A 363 21.95 0.70 0.50
CA GLU A 363 20.90 -0.31 0.43
C GLU A 363 21.12 -1.37 -0.65
N ALA A 364 21.75 -1.02 -1.78
CA ALA A 364 22.12 -1.97 -2.83
C ALA A 364 23.13 -3.05 -2.36
N THR A 365 23.76 -2.88 -1.20
CA THR A 365 24.64 -3.91 -0.61
C THR A 365 23.88 -5.07 0.01
N TYR A 366 22.58 -4.89 0.31
CA TYR A 366 21.75 -5.97 0.83
C TYR A 366 21.65 -7.11 -0.18
N LYS A 367 21.65 -8.35 0.34
CA LYS A 367 21.60 -9.55 -0.51
C LYS A 367 20.16 -9.86 -0.89
N ARG A 368 19.96 -10.27 -2.14
CA ARG A 368 18.69 -10.82 -2.62
C ARG A 368 18.68 -12.34 -2.43
N ARG A 369 17.55 -12.90 -2.03
CA ARG A 369 17.32 -14.34 -1.90
C ARG A 369 16.00 -14.74 -2.53
N GLU A 370 16.03 -15.87 -3.22
CA GLU A 370 14.87 -16.52 -3.84
C GLU A 370 14.31 -17.62 -2.92
N GLU A 371 12.98 -17.72 -2.84
CA GLU A 371 12.22 -18.69 -2.05
C GLU A 371 11.07 -19.29 -2.86
N ALA A 372 10.73 -20.55 -2.56
CA ALA A 372 9.73 -21.30 -3.32
C ALA A 372 8.27 -20.92 -2.98
N ALA A 373 8.03 -20.27 -1.84
CA ALA A 373 6.70 -19.91 -1.37
C ALA A 373 6.73 -18.78 -0.33
N TRP A 374 5.58 -18.13 -0.16
CA TRP A 374 5.28 -17.24 0.96
C TRP A 374 4.03 -17.74 1.72
N PRO A 375 4.07 -17.83 3.07
CA PRO A 375 5.25 -17.73 3.91
C PRO A 375 6.31 -18.79 3.58
N ILE A 376 7.54 -18.58 4.06
CA ILE A 376 8.64 -19.51 3.81
C ILE A 376 8.31 -20.85 4.51
N PRO A 377 8.35 -22.02 3.83
CA PRO A 377 7.89 -23.28 4.42
C PRO A 377 8.65 -23.72 5.68
N ARG A 378 9.92 -23.33 5.79
CA ARG A 378 10.78 -23.64 6.95
C ARG A 378 10.65 -22.63 8.10
N THR A 379 9.72 -21.67 8.04
CA THR A 379 9.54 -20.69 9.12
C THR A 379 9.15 -21.38 10.42
N GLU A 380 9.91 -21.11 11.47
CA GLU A 380 9.60 -21.51 12.84
C GLU A 380 9.02 -20.30 13.58
N TYR A 381 7.71 -20.38 13.86
CA TYR A 381 7.01 -19.34 14.62
C TYR A 381 7.31 -19.47 16.12
N THR A 382 8.24 -18.68 16.60
CA THR A 382 8.77 -18.76 17.97
C THR A 382 8.15 -17.68 18.85
N LYS A 383 7.57 -18.09 19.99
CA LYS A 383 7.05 -17.17 20.99
C LYS A 383 8.18 -16.55 21.79
N TYR A 384 8.20 -15.22 21.84
CA TYR A 384 8.98 -14.45 22.76
C TYR A 384 8.03 -13.84 23.81
N HIS A 385 8.07 -14.38 25.01
CA HIS A 385 7.24 -13.99 26.14
C HIS A 385 7.72 -12.68 26.76
N LEU A 386 6.76 -11.79 26.98
CA LEU A 386 6.96 -10.52 27.68
C LEU A 386 6.93 -10.78 29.18
N HIS A 387 7.94 -10.30 29.91
CA HIS A 387 8.02 -10.43 31.36
C HIS A 387 7.76 -9.09 32.05
N ALA A 388 7.16 -9.10 33.24
CA ALA A 388 6.83 -7.88 33.99
C ALA A 388 8.04 -6.98 34.33
N ASN A 389 9.26 -7.52 34.28
CA ASN A 389 10.50 -6.76 34.46
C ASN A 389 11.00 -6.04 33.19
N GLY A 390 10.34 -6.20 32.04
CA GLY A 390 10.75 -5.60 30.75
C GLY A 390 11.64 -6.51 29.89
N THR A 391 11.78 -7.79 30.24
CA THR A 391 12.51 -8.77 29.42
C THR A 391 11.59 -9.37 28.35
N LEU A 392 12.18 -9.69 27.20
CA LEU A 392 11.55 -10.47 26.14
C LEU A 392 12.34 -11.77 25.94
N ALA A 393 11.78 -12.93 26.27
CA ALA A 393 12.50 -14.21 26.30
C ALA A 393 11.68 -15.37 25.73
N THR A 394 12.32 -16.43 25.25
CA THR A 394 11.62 -17.63 24.72
C THR A 394 10.98 -18.49 25.82
N THR A 395 11.37 -18.28 27.08
CA THR A 395 10.77 -18.96 28.23
C THR A 395 9.61 -18.14 28.81
N PRO A 396 8.45 -18.75 29.10
CA PRO A 396 7.36 -18.07 29.79
C PRO A 396 7.76 -17.66 31.21
N SER A 397 7.04 -16.69 31.77
CA SER A 397 7.15 -16.28 33.17
C SER A 397 5.76 -16.24 33.78
N SER A 398 5.59 -16.84 34.95
CA SER A 398 4.35 -16.82 35.73
C SER A 398 4.36 -15.75 36.82
N THR A 399 5.40 -14.91 36.89
CA THR A 399 5.50 -13.85 37.90
C THR A 399 4.32 -12.88 37.73
N PRO A 400 3.43 -12.76 38.74
CA PRO A 400 2.31 -11.83 38.67
C PRO A 400 2.82 -10.40 38.59
N GLY A 401 2.14 -9.57 37.80
CA GLY A 401 2.53 -8.18 37.65
C GLY A 401 1.58 -7.40 36.76
N LYS A 402 1.76 -6.09 36.77
CA LYS A 402 1.03 -5.16 35.91
C LYS A 402 1.99 -4.09 35.43
N LYS A 403 2.02 -3.83 34.12
CA LYS A 403 2.65 -2.64 33.54
C LYS A 403 1.57 -1.72 33.00
N SER A 404 1.71 -0.42 33.23
CA SER A 404 0.67 0.57 32.92
C SER A 404 1.24 1.70 32.09
N TYR A 405 0.44 2.26 31.19
CA TYR A 405 0.81 3.41 30.38
C TYR A 405 -0.40 4.30 30.14
N LYS A 406 -0.17 5.61 30.02
CA LYS A 406 -1.26 6.58 29.83
C LYS A 406 -1.77 6.50 28.40
N ALA A 407 -3.08 6.36 28.22
CA ALA A 407 -3.70 6.29 26.91
C ALA A 407 -3.61 7.64 26.14
N LEU A 408 -3.96 7.63 24.85
CA LEU A 408 -3.97 8.81 23.98
C LEU A 408 -2.62 9.55 23.85
N GLY A 409 -1.52 8.81 23.75
CA GLY A 409 -0.22 9.38 23.40
C GLY A 409 -0.18 9.90 21.96
N SER A 410 0.76 10.79 21.70
CA SER A 410 1.05 11.29 20.34
C SER A 410 2.47 10.93 19.92
N LEU A 411 2.81 11.25 18.67
CA LEU A 411 4.17 11.06 18.16
C LEU A 411 5.22 11.85 18.97
N GLU A 412 4.81 13.02 19.47
CA GLU A 412 5.65 13.95 20.22
C GLU A 412 5.70 13.64 21.73
N ASP A 413 4.66 13.01 22.27
CA ASP A 413 4.55 12.58 23.67
C ASP A 413 3.94 11.16 23.77
N PRO A 414 4.68 10.11 23.38
CA PRO A 414 4.18 8.74 23.44
C PRO A 414 4.34 8.17 24.85
N SER A 415 3.31 7.46 25.34
CA SER A 415 3.45 6.60 26.52
C SER A 415 3.70 5.17 26.07
N VAL A 416 4.85 4.61 26.45
CA VAL A 416 5.33 3.31 25.95
C VAL A 416 5.70 2.36 27.08
N VAL A 417 5.43 1.08 26.86
CA VAL A 417 6.01 -0.03 27.60
C VAL A 417 6.88 -0.83 26.67
N GLN A 418 8.12 -1.10 27.07
CA GLN A 418 9.12 -1.78 26.23
C GLN A 418 9.54 -3.12 26.84
N PHE A 419 9.84 -4.07 25.96
CA PHE A 419 10.39 -5.38 26.30
C PHE A 419 11.55 -5.70 25.37
N THR A 420 12.68 -6.14 25.92
CA THR A 420 13.93 -6.28 25.18
C THR A 420 14.50 -7.68 25.30
N THR A 421 14.98 -8.25 24.20
CA THR A 421 15.67 -9.54 24.24
C THR A 421 17.03 -9.44 24.91
N ALA A 422 17.55 -10.58 25.38
CA ALA A 422 18.99 -10.70 25.52
C ALA A 422 19.68 -10.45 24.16
N PRO A 423 20.96 -10.03 24.14
CA PRO A 423 21.75 -10.04 22.92
C PRO A 423 21.70 -11.43 22.27
N PHE A 424 21.48 -11.49 20.96
CA PHE A 424 21.52 -12.76 20.23
C PHE A 424 22.95 -13.32 20.21
N GLU A 425 23.11 -14.61 20.48
CA GLU A 425 24.43 -15.27 20.55
C GLU A 425 25.05 -15.53 19.17
N HIS A 426 24.18 -15.64 18.17
CA HIS A 426 24.48 -15.86 16.75
C HIS A 426 23.60 -14.95 15.89
N ASP A 427 23.92 -14.83 14.60
CA ASP A 427 23.02 -14.15 13.67
C ASP A 427 21.67 -14.89 13.62
N ALA A 428 20.57 -14.15 13.64
CA ALA A 428 19.22 -14.70 13.65
C ALA A 428 18.35 -13.99 12.61
N GLU A 429 17.78 -14.76 11.69
CA GLU A 429 16.87 -14.22 10.68
C GLU A 429 15.41 -14.33 11.13
N PHE A 430 14.68 -13.23 10.98
CA PHE A 430 13.23 -13.18 11.13
C PHE A 430 12.60 -12.67 9.83
N THR A 431 11.84 -13.53 9.15
CA THR A 431 11.18 -13.19 7.87
C THR A 431 9.78 -13.77 7.82
N GLY A 432 8.76 -12.91 7.80
CA GLY A 432 7.37 -13.34 7.74
C GLY A 432 6.41 -12.42 8.48
N HIS A 433 5.19 -12.92 8.70
CA HIS A 433 4.17 -12.26 9.51
C HIS A 433 4.50 -12.35 11.00
N ILE A 434 4.06 -11.35 11.77
CA ILE A 434 4.27 -11.27 13.22
C ILE A 434 2.89 -11.09 13.88
N VAL A 435 2.69 -11.73 15.03
CA VAL A 435 1.48 -11.56 15.84
C VAL A 435 1.87 -11.40 17.30
N ALA A 436 1.22 -10.46 18.01
CA ALA A 436 1.36 -10.32 19.45
C ALA A 436 0.09 -10.79 20.15
N HIS A 437 0.24 -11.56 21.22
CA HIS A 437 -0.82 -11.92 22.14
C HIS A 437 -0.65 -11.13 23.44
N LEU A 438 -1.66 -10.32 23.80
CA LEU A 438 -1.61 -9.40 24.94
C LEU A 438 -2.85 -9.55 25.82
N ASN A 439 -2.67 -9.42 27.14
CA ASN A 439 -3.73 -9.39 28.14
C ASN A 439 -3.88 -7.97 28.66
N VAL A 440 -4.93 -7.28 28.21
CA VAL A 440 -5.07 -5.83 28.37
C VAL A 440 -6.33 -5.44 29.12
N SER A 441 -6.25 -4.37 29.92
CA SER A 441 -7.42 -3.69 30.48
C SER A 441 -7.23 -2.18 30.48
N VAL A 442 -8.29 -1.44 30.81
CA VAL A 442 -8.27 0.01 30.96
C VAL A 442 -8.92 0.43 32.27
N THR A 443 -8.27 1.35 32.98
CA THR A 443 -8.91 2.15 34.03
C THR A 443 -9.18 3.54 33.44
N PRO A 444 -10.45 3.88 33.12
CA PRO A 444 -10.78 5.12 32.45
C PRO A 444 -10.59 6.33 33.36
N GLU A 445 -10.30 7.50 32.78
CA GLU A 445 -10.14 8.76 33.53
C GLU A 445 -11.46 9.21 34.19
N THR A 446 -12.59 8.93 33.53
CA THR A 446 -13.94 9.15 34.05
C THR A 446 -14.74 7.86 33.95
N VAL A 447 -15.70 7.66 34.87
CA VAL A 447 -16.58 6.49 34.81
C VAL A 447 -17.40 6.55 33.52
N SER A 448 -17.16 5.60 32.62
CA SER A 448 -17.84 5.47 31.34
C SER A 448 -18.21 4.01 31.09
N THR A 449 -19.30 3.80 30.37
CA THR A 449 -19.75 2.48 29.88
C THR A 449 -19.36 2.25 28.41
N ASP A 450 -18.83 3.27 27.75
CA ASP A 450 -18.32 3.22 26.37
C ASP A 450 -16.81 3.51 26.40
N ASN A 451 -16.03 2.51 26.81
CA ASN A 451 -14.57 2.57 26.80
C ASN A 451 -14.01 1.80 25.60
N ASP A 452 -12.74 2.04 25.29
CA ASP A 452 -11.96 1.20 24.38
C ASP A 452 -10.47 1.28 24.70
N ILE A 453 -9.68 0.46 24.02
CA ILE A 453 -8.23 0.50 24.06
C ILE A 453 -7.73 0.49 22.62
N ASP A 454 -6.92 1.48 22.26
CA ASP A 454 -6.13 1.44 21.03
C ASP A 454 -4.71 0.96 21.37
N LEU A 455 -4.28 -0.11 20.70
CA LEU A 455 -2.95 -0.69 20.82
C LEU A 455 -2.12 -0.32 19.60
N PHE A 456 -0.95 0.29 19.84
CA PHE A 456 0.06 0.60 18.83
C PHE A 456 1.32 -0.19 19.15
N LEU A 457 1.71 -1.09 18.26
CA LEU A 457 2.84 -1.98 18.46
C LEU A 457 3.99 -1.58 17.54
N THR A 458 5.22 -1.63 18.04
CA THR A 458 6.43 -1.39 17.25
C THR A 458 7.48 -2.45 17.57
N VAL A 459 8.10 -3.01 16.54
CA VAL A 459 9.27 -3.87 16.67
C VAL A 459 10.49 -3.09 16.18
N ARG A 460 11.56 -3.10 16.96
CA ARG A 460 12.83 -2.41 16.64
C ARG A 460 13.99 -3.37 16.68
N TYR A 461 15.01 -3.07 15.89
CA TYR A 461 16.31 -3.74 15.94
C TYR A 461 17.34 -2.78 16.53
N ILE A 462 17.96 -3.19 17.64
CA ILE A 462 19.12 -2.51 18.23
C ILE A 462 20.36 -3.32 17.89
N SER A 463 21.30 -2.72 17.18
CA SER A 463 22.56 -3.36 16.81
C SER A 463 23.48 -3.60 18.03
N SER A 464 24.54 -4.38 17.83
CA SER A 464 25.47 -4.76 18.90
C SER A 464 26.20 -3.58 19.55
N ASP A 465 26.28 -2.43 18.89
CA ASP A 465 26.86 -1.20 19.43
C ASP A 465 25.86 -0.36 20.24
N GLY A 466 24.61 -0.83 20.37
CA GLY A 466 23.55 -0.18 21.13
C GLY A 466 22.73 0.86 20.35
N LYS A 467 22.96 1.03 19.04
CA LYS A 467 22.16 1.94 18.20
C LYS A 467 20.99 1.22 17.55
N GLU A 468 19.85 1.91 17.46
CA GLU A 468 18.75 1.47 16.62
C GLU A 468 19.14 1.47 15.14
N VAL A 469 18.76 0.40 14.45
CA VAL A 469 18.89 0.26 13.01
C VAL A 469 17.59 0.72 12.37
N TYR A 470 17.67 1.83 11.63
CA TYR A 470 16.56 2.37 10.85
C TYR A 470 16.61 1.87 9.42
N TYR A 471 15.42 1.82 8.82
CA TYR A 471 15.24 1.50 7.41
C TYR A 471 14.60 2.68 6.68
N THR A 472 14.69 2.68 5.35
CA THR A 472 14.06 3.69 4.51
C THR A 472 12.55 3.48 4.49
N GLY A 473 11.79 4.43 5.03
CA GLY A 473 10.34 4.48 4.95
C GLY A 473 9.84 5.03 3.61
N THR A 474 8.51 5.09 3.48
CA THR A 474 7.80 5.55 2.28
C THR A 474 8.34 6.88 1.73
N ALA A 475 8.63 7.85 2.60
CA ALA A 475 9.09 9.19 2.19
C ALA A 475 10.62 9.36 2.25
N GLY A 476 11.37 8.28 2.48
CA GLY A 476 12.80 8.35 2.81
C GLY A 476 13.07 8.68 4.28
N ASP A 477 12.04 8.63 5.13
CA ASP A 477 12.16 8.84 6.56
C ASP A 477 12.69 7.59 7.28
N PRO A 478 13.37 7.72 8.44
CA PRO A 478 13.85 6.58 9.20
C PRO A 478 12.68 5.87 9.91
N VAL A 479 12.43 4.62 9.54
CA VAL A 479 11.37 3.78 10.14
C VAL A 479 11.96 2.63 10.97
N PRO A 480 11.24 2.17 12.01
CA PRO A 480 11.60 0.96 12.74
C PRO A 480 11.35 -0.29 11.88
N LEU A 481 11.54 -1.49 12.45
CA LEU A 481 11.46 -2.73 11.68
C LEU A 481 10.07 -2.98 11.08
N THR A 482 9.02 -2.80 11.87
CA THR A 482 7.62 -2.92 11.47
C THR A 482 6.69 -2.45 12.60
N LYS A 483 5.39 -2.34 12.32
CA LYS A 483 4.34 -1.86 13.23
C LYS A 483 3.07 -2.71 13.13
N GLY A 484 2.21 -2.59 14.15
CA GLY A 484 0.92 -3.26 14.23
C GLY A 484 -0.09 -2.48 15.06
N TRP A 485 -1.37 -2.74 14.84
CA TRP A 485 -2.46 -1.96 15.43
C TRP A 485 -3.67 -2.82 15.77
N LEU A 486 -4.36 -2.47 16.85
CA LEU A 486 -5.68 -3.02 17.16
C LEU A 486 -6.49 -2.05 18.03
N ARG A 487 -7.74 -1.78 17.64
CA ARG A 487 -8.77 -1.33 18.56
C ARG A 487 -9.39 -2.54 19.26
N VAL A 488 -9.33 -2.61 20.58
CA VAL A 488 -9.69 -3.81 21.35
C VAL A 488 -11.17 -4.15 21.25
N SER A 489 -12.06 -3.18 21.00
CA SER A 489 -13.46 -3.51 20.69
C SER A 489 -13.64 -4.30 19.39
N MET A 490 -12.64 -4.27 18.49
CA MET A 490 -12.58 -5.05 17.25
C MET A 490 -11.78 -6.35 17.42
N ARG A 491 -11.60 -6.85 18.66
CA ARG A 491 -10.72 -8.00 18.93
C ARG A 491 -11.18 -9.32 18.33
N LYS A 492 -12.48 -9.50 18.06
CA LYS A 492 -13.08 -10.74 17.56
C LYS A 492 -12.39 -11.21 16.27
N THR A 493 -11.82 -12.40 16.30
CA THR A 493 -11.25 -13.11 15.17
C THR A 493 -12.26 -14.08 14.56
N GLU A 494 -12.17 -14.30 13.27
CA GLU A 494 -13.01 -15.25 12.54
C GLU A 494 -12.27 -16.58 12.37
N GLU A 495 -12.31 -17.41 13.41
CA GLU A 495 -11.50 -18.64 13.48
C GLU A 495 -11.72 -19.62 12.32
N ALA A 496 -12.94 -19.65 11.76
CA ALA A 496 -13.30 -20.52 10.66
C ALA A 496 -12.93 -19.98 9.27
N ASP A 497 -12.54 -18.70 9.14
CA ASP A 497 -12.17 -18.11 7.86
C ASP A 497 -10.77 -18.60 7.46
N PRO A 498 -10.55 -19.07 6.21
CA PRO A 498 -9.23 -19.53 5.75
C PRO A 498 -8.14 -18.45 5.79
N LYS A 499 -8.52 -17.16 5.89
CA LYS A 499 -7.58 -16.06 6.09
C LYS A 499 -7.02 -16.01 7.50
N ASN A 500 -7.75 -16.55 8.48
CA ASN A 500 -7.28 -16.65 9.86
C ASN A 500 -6.19 -17.72 9.95
N ARG A 501 -5.00 -17.27 10.34
CA ARG A 501 -3.81 -18.12 10.48
C ARG A 501 -3.23 -17.88 11.85
N SER A 502 -2.57 -18.89 12.43
CA SER A 502 -1.95 -18.78 13.76
C SER A 502 -0.94 -17.63 13.89
N TYR A 503 -0.36 -17.23 12.76
CA TYR A 503 0.58 -16.12 12.63
C TYR A 503 -0.02 -14.84 12.02
N LEU A 504 -1.30 -14.86 11.62
CA LEU A 504 -2.00 -13.70 11.08
C LEU A 504 -3.50 -13.78 11.43
N PRO A 505 -3.95 -13.12 12.51
CA PRO A 505 -5.35 -13.15 12.90
C PRO A 505 -6.21 -12.44 11.86
N TYR A 506 -7.34 -13.04 11.48
CA TYR A 506 -8.28 -12.42 10.55
C TYR A 506 -9.53 -11.93 11.27
N ARG A 507 -9.99 -10.74 10.87
CA ARG A 507 -11.14 -10.03 11.44
C ARG A 507 -11.98 -9.48 10.32
N ASN A 508 -13.30 -9.57 10.42
CA ASN A 508 -14.21 -8.98 9.44
C ASN A 508 -14.29 -7.45 9.56
N TYR A 509 -14.14 -6.91 10.78
CA TYR A 509 -14.41 -5.51 11.12
C TYR A 509 -15.85 -5.08 10.83
N PHE A 510 -16.81 -5.99 11.04
CA PHE A 510 -18.23 -5.67 10.90
C PHE A 510 -18.80 -5.05 12.17
N LYS A 511 -19.87 -4.27 12.01
CA LYS A 511 -20.55 -3.66 13.15
C LYS A 511 -21.03 -4.67 14.19
N ALA A 512 -21.47 -5.85 13.74
CA ALA A 512 -21.95 -6.92 14.61
C ALA A 512 -20.82 -7.63 15.40
N ASP A 513 -19.57 -7.43 15.02
CA ASP A 513 -18.40 -8.06 15.66
C ASP A 513 -17.83 -7.24 16.81
N VAL A 514 -18.34 -6.03 17.02
CA VAL A 514 -17.89 -5.13 18.09
C VAL A 514 -18.17 -5.76 19.45
N GLN A 515 -17.13 -5.92 20.26
CA GLN A 515 -17.21 -6.40 21.62
C GLN A 515 -16.89 -5.26 22.59
N PRO A 516 -17.79 -4.90 23.54
CA PRO A 516 -17.52 -3.83 24.49
C PRO A 516 -16.23 -4.03 25.30
N VAL A 517 -15.64 -2.91 25.74
CA VAL A 517 -14.52 -2.89 26.68
C VAL A 517 -15.04 -2.30 27.99
N ILE A 518 -15.14 -3.15 28.99
CA ILE A 518 -15.58 -2.83 30.35
C ILE A 518 -14.35 -2.43 31.15
N ALA A 519 -14.49 -1.37 31.96
CA ALA A 519 -13.43 -0.89 32.81
C ALA A 519 -12.90 -2.02 33.71
N ASP A 520 -11.57 -2.11 33.80
CA ASP A 520 -10.82 -3.07 34.62
C ASP A 520 -10.99 -4.56 34.28
N GLU A 521 -11.82 -4.93 33.31
CA GLU A 521 -11.88 -6.30 32.77
C GLU A 521 -10.65 -6.59 31.88
N ILE A 522 -10.11 -7.80 32.00
CA ILE A 522 -8.92 -8.22 31.25
C ILE A 522 -9.33 -8.94 29.98
N TYR A 523 -8.84 -8.46 28.84
CA TYR A 523 -9.09 -9.03 27.52
C TYR A 523 -7.80 -9.61 26.94
N ALA A 524 -7.85 -10.89 26.56
CA ALA A 524 -6.81 -11.52 25.75
C ALA A 524 -7.04 -11.16 24.27
N VAL A 525 -6.04 -10.60 23.60
CA VAL A 525 -6.14 -10.12 22.21
C VAL A 525 -4.95 -10.53 21.36
N ASN A 526 -5.20 -10.87 20.10
CA ASN A 526 -4.17 -11.14 19.09
C ASN A 526 -4.04 -9.94 18.14
N VAL A 527 -2.92 -9.22 18.17
CA VAL A 527 -2.67 -8.04 17.33
C VAL A 527 -1.79 -8.44 16.14
N GLU A 528 -2.27 -8.15 14.92
CA GLU A 528 -1.45 -8.26 13.71
C GLU A 528 -0.32 -7.21 13.75
N ILE A 529 0.90 -7.64 13.44
CA ILE A 529 2.05 -6.79 13.15
C ILE A 529 2.48 -7.12 11.72
N TRP A 530 2.63 -6.08 10.90
CA TRP A 530 2.84 -6.26 9.46
C TRP A 530 4.11 -7.06 9.17
N PRO A 531 4.11 -7.84 8.07
CA PRO A 531 5.22 -8.73 7.75
C PRO A 531 6.53 -7.96 7.60
N SER A 532 7.64 -8.60 7.95
CA SER A 532 8.95 -7.96 7.93
C SER A 532 10.05 -8.97 7.61
N ASN A 533 11.24 -8.44 7.31
CA ASN A 533 12.48 -9.19 7.18
C ASN A 533 13.61 -8.49 7.96
N VAL A 534 14.40 -9.22 8.73
CA VAL A 534 15.66 -8.73 9.31
C VAL A 534 16.59 -9.89 9.61
N ILE A 535 17.89 -9.66 9.46
CA ILE A 535 18.93 -10.52 10.04
C ILE A 535 19.57 -9.73 11.19
N ILE A 536 19.22 -10.14 12.41
CA ILE A 536 19.78 -9.61 13.65
C ILE A 536 21.18 -10.17 13.78
N GLU A 537 22.19 -9.31 13.82
CA GLU A 537 23.57 -9.76 13.96
C GLU A 537 23.86 -10.15 15.40
N LYS A 538 24.83 -11.05 15.59
CA LYS A 538 25.35 -11.41 16.92
C LYS A 538 25.58 -10.16 17.79
N GLY A 539 25.07 -10.21 19.02
CA GLY A 539 25.13 -9.11 19.99
C GLY A 539 24.01 -8.08 19.84
N GLY A 540 23.27 -8.09 18.72
CA GLY A 540 22.08 -7.30 18.51
C GLY A 540 20.91 -7.75 19.38
N LYS A 541 19.87 -6.91 19.48
CA LYS A 541 18.66 -7.14 20.30
C LYS A 541 17.41 -6.74 19.53
N LEU A 542 16.29 -7.37 19.87
CA LEU A 542 14.97 -6.89 19.49
C LEU A 542 14.33 -6.15 20.65
N VAL A 543 13.62 -5.07 20.33
CA VAL A 543 12.75 -4.34 21.27
C VAL A 543 11.33 -4.39 20.75
N PHE A 544 10.41 -4.80 21.61
CA PHE A 544 8.97 -4.79 21.37
C PHE A 544 8.32 -3.71 22.23
N GLU A 545 7.54 -2.84 21.61
CA GLU A 545 6.85 -1.73 22.27
C GLU A 545 5.34 -1.88 22.20
N VAL A 546 4.68 -1.58 23.32
CA VAL A 546 3.24 -1.32 23.38
C VAL A 546 3.05 0.16 23.72
N ALA A 547 2.40 0.91 22.85
CA ALA A 547 2.24 2.35 22.96
C ALA A 547 0.77 2.79 22.98
N SER A 548 0.52 3.99 23.48
CA SER A 548 -0.80 4.63 23.50
C SER A 548 -1.16 5.42 22.24
N GLY A 549 -0.26 5.46 21.25
CA GLY A 549 -0.42 6.21 20.01
C GLY A 549 0.70 5.90 19.02
N ASP A 550 0.70 6.64 17.91
CA ASP A 550 1.76 6.55 16.91
C ASP A 550 3.13 6.85 17.52
N THR A 551 4.13 6.03 17.15
CA THR A 551 5.53 6.19 17.56
C THR A 551 6.42 6.53 16.35
N GLN A 552 7.70 6.82 16.58
CA GLN A 552 8.67 7.16 15.52
C GLN A 552 8.60 6.20 14.33
N GLY A 553 8.73 6.77 13.12
CA GLY A 553 8.56 6.10 11.84
C GLY A 553 7.12 6.07 11.32
N SER A 554 6.13 6.70 11.99
CA SER A 554 4.77 6.81 11.46
C SER A 554 4.60 7.90 10.37
N GLY A 555 5.54 8.84 10.23
CA GLY A 555 5.51 9.88 9.19
C GLY A 555 4.15 10.60 9.08
N LEU A 556 3.54 10.55 7.89
CA LEU A 556 2.21 11.11 7.61
C LEU A 556 1.05 10.15 7.93
N PHE A 557 1.32 8.90 8.31
CA PHE A 557 0.34 7.83 8.53
C PHE A 557 -0.17 7.79 9.98
N LEU A 558 -0.65 8.94 10.46
CA LEU A 558 -1.03 9.14 11.85
C LEU A 558 -2.53 8.89 12.09
N HIS A 559 -2.84 8.45 13.31
CA HIS A 559 -4.17 8.13 13.82
C HIS A 559 -4.57 9.20 14.84
N LYS A 560 -4.91 10.40 14.35
CA LYS A 560 -5.13 11.62 15.15
C LYS A 560 -6.59 12.09 15.18
N SER A 561 -7.51 11.33 14.59
CA SER A 561 -8.93 11.74 14.51
C SER A 561 -9.55 11.81 15.91
N GLU A 562 -9.96 13.01 16.32
CA GLU A 562 -10.63 13.22 17.61
C GLU A 562 -12.02 12.59 17.67
N SER A 563 -12.68 12.41 16.52
CA SER A 563 -14.00 11.74 16.46
C SER A 563 -13.88 10.23 16.54
N ASP A 564 -12.79 9.65 16.02
CA ASP A 564 -12.52 8.22 16.12
C ASP A 564 -11.84 7.86 17.44
N ARG A 565 -10.97 8.73 17.94
CA ARG A 565 -10.17 8.56 19.18
C ARG A 565 -10.59 9.55 20.27
N ALA A 566 -11.90 9.64 20.52
CA ALA A 566 -12.45 10.58 21.49
C ALA A 566 -11.95 10.35 22.92
N LYS A 567 -11.61 11.44 23.62
CA LYS A 567 -11.15 11.39 25.03
C LYS A 567 -12.14 10.70 25.96
N SER A 568 -13.44 10.94 25.76
CA SER A 568 -14.51 10.31 26.56
C SER A 568 -14.54 8.78 26.50
N LYS A 569 -13.87 8.18 25.50
CA LYS A 569 -13.83 6.73 25.27
C LYS A 569 -12.47 6.11 25.58
N LEU A 570 -11.38 6.84 25.32
CA LEU A 570 -10.02 6.31 25.38
C LEU A 570 -9.16 6.89 26.49
N ALA A 571 -9.54 8.01 27.13
CA ALA A 571 -8.72 8.63 28.16
C ALA A 571 -8.69 7.77 29.43
N GLY A 572 -7.50 7.63 30.02
CA GLY A 572 -7.28 6.80 31.20
C GLY A 572 -5.90 6.16 31.18
N THR A 573 -5.80 5.02 31.88
CA THR A 573 -4.58 4.22 31.97
C THR A 573 -4.84 2.83 31.40
N ASN A 574 -4.05 2.43 30.41
CA ASN A 574 -4.07 1.09 29.87
C ASN A 574 -3.09 0.20 30.65
N HIS A 575 -3.41 -1.09 30.74
CA HIS A 575 -2.65 -2.07 31.51
C HIS A 575 -2.30 -3.30 30.69
N LEU A 576 -1.09 -3.82 30.90
CA LEU A 576 -0.67 -5.18 30.54
C LEU A 576 -0.61 -6.02 31.82
N HIS A 577 -1.31 -7.15 31.84
CA HIS A 577 -1.38 -8.05 33.00
C HIS A 577 -0.51 -9.28 32.80
N PHE A 578 0.22 -9.66 33.84
CA PHE A 578 1.13 -10.81 33.88
C PHE A 578 0.76 -11.73 35.03
N GLY A 579 1.01 -13.02 34.87
CA GLY A 579 0.77 -14.04 35.90
C GLY A 579 0.22 -15.33 35.31
N GLU A 580 -0.20 -16.23 36.19
CA GLU A 580 -0.89 -17.46 35.80
C GLU A 580 -2.17 -17.13 34.99
N GLY A 581 -2.30 -17.70 33.80
CA GLY A 581 -3.40 -17.43 32.87
C GLY A 581 -3.28 -16.14 32.05
N PHE A 582 -2.27 -15.29 32.30
CA PHE A 582 -2.04 -14.02 31.60
C PHE A 582 -0.67 -13.97 30.92
N GLU A 583 -0.41 -14.96 30.06
CA GLU A 583 0.81 -14.97 29.25
C GLU A 583 0.73 -13.92 28.15
N ASN A 584 1.77 -13.09 28.02
CA ASN A 584 1.90 -12.13 26.92
C ASN A 584 3.10 -12.55 26.08
N TYR A 585 2.99 -12.53 24.76
CA TYR A 585 4.08 -12.89 23.87
C TYR A 585 3.96 -12.21 22.50
N VAL A 586 5.09 -12.05 21.83
CA VAL A 586 5.14 -11.79 20.38
C VAL A 586 5.70 -13.02 19.70
N THR A 587 4.99 -13.51 18.69
CA THR A 587 5.41 -14.65 17.88
C THR A 587 6.21 -14.13 16.69
N LEU A 588 7.49 -14.46 16.63
CA LEU A 588 8.41 -14.02 15.59
C LEU A 588 8.69 -15.14 14.57
N PRO A 589 8.77 -14.82 13.27
CA PRO A 589 8.95 -15.81 12.20
C PRO A 589 10.44 -16.14 11.98
N PHE A 590 11.03 -16.94 12.87
CA PHE A 590 12.43 -17.35 12.77
C PHE A 590 12.66 -18.21 11.52
N ILE A 591 13.73 -17.93 10.77
CA ILE A 591 14.13 -18.72 9.61
C ILE A 591 15.40 -19.49 9.95
N PRO A 592 15.33 -20.83 10.11
CA PRO A 592 16.52 -21.65 10.27
C PRO A 592 17.40 -21.59 9.00
N GLU A 593 18.70 -21.76 9.19
CA GLU A 593 19.66 -21.87 8.09
C GLU A 593 19.26 -23.00 7.14
N ARG A 594 19.59 -22.85 5.85
CA ARG A 594 19.39 -23.95 4.90
C ARG A 594 20.34 -25.09 5.29
N PRO A 595 19.84 -26.34 5.42
CA PRO A 595 20.67 -27.48 5.76
C PRO A 595 21.76 -27.75 4.72
#